data_AF-A0A2P1CNS9-F1
#
_entry.id   AF-A0A2P1CNS9-F1
#
_cell.length_a   1.000
_cell.length_b   1.000
_cell.length_c   1.000
_cell.angle_alpha   90.00
_cell.angle_beta   90.00
_cell.angle_gamma   90.00
#
_symmetry.space_group_name_H-M   'P 1'
#
loop_
_entity.id
_entity.type
_entity.pdbx_description
1 polymer ?
#
loop_
_entity_poly.entity_id
_entity_poly.type
_entity_poly.pdbx_seq_one_letter_code
_entity_poly.pdbx_strand_id
1 'polypeptide(L)'
;PRYTLVGNKYATCRFGQWDVPAPVCVKSGCSQLEEVKNSVNMTYHNNAWIVFFCLPGHQLIGSPVVYCDGSKWNSTVPGCHDSSAKVSTECDFEQPDLCGWKPDELHDFDWRRLNKKTPSSFLQTGPTYDHTYGKNGSGYYMYIESTGRIENETARLLSPVYDAELAKNGCFIFYYHMYGRSMGGLRVYQKPDRVPMYQLLSTTKRNNYTLFEQWGDQGNEWYNSVSMLSDVGDNFQIVIEGIRGNSFMSDIAIDDVSIQHGANCTKAMLEATTPPSVLQESCVGRCNLY
;
A
#
# COMPACT_ATOMS: atom_id res chain seq x y z
N PRO A 1 -31.72 2.00 -11.11
CA PRO A 1 -31.48 1.77 -9.66
C PRO A 1 -30.67 2.92 -9.03
N ARG A 2 -31.19 3.52 -7.96
CA ARG A 2 -30.58 4.67 -7.27
C ARG A 2 -29.53 4.19 -6.26
N TYR A 3 -28.48 4.99 -6.03
CA TYR A 3 -27.52 4.80 -4.95
C TYR A 3 -28.23 4.85 -3.58
N THR A 4 -27.72 4.09 -2.61
CA THR A 4 -28.21 4.08 -1.22
C THR A 4 -27.11 4.59 -0.30
N LEU A 5 -27.41 5.57 0.55
CA LEU A 5 -26.45 6.07 1.53
C LEU A 5 -26.41 5.14 2.76
N VAL A 6 -25.22 4.63 3.09
CA VAL A 6 -24.94 3.71 4.19
C VAL A 6 -23.98 4.39 5.18
N GLY A 7 -24.21 4.20 6.47
CA GLY A 7 -23.40 4.80 7.55
C GLY A 7 -24.16 5.84 8.36
N ASN A 8 -23.43 6.54 9.23
CA ASN A 8 -24.04 7.54 10.11
C ASN A 8 -24.51 8.75 9.31
N LYS A 9 -25.77 9.14 9.53
CA LYS A 9 -26.37 10.32 8.87
C LYS A 9 -25.91 11.64 9.48
N TYR A 10 -25.34 11.58 10.68
CA TYR A 10 -24.91 12.73 11.45
C TYR A 10 -23.51 12.46 12.00
N ALA A 11 -22.66 13.48 11.96
CA ALA A 11 -21.31 13.46 12.53
C ALA A 11 -21.06 14.78 13.24
N THR A 12 -20.28 14.74 14.31
CA THR A 12 -19.84 15.90 15.09
C THR A 12 -18.34 16.05 14.97
N CYS A 13 -17.87 17.22 14.55
CA CYS A 13 -16.45 17.53 14.59
C CYS A 13 -16.04 17.94 16.01
N ARG A 14 -15.17 17.16 16.66
CA ARG A 14 -14.59 17.45 17.97
C ARG A 14 -13.08 17.57 17.82
N PHE A 15 -12.53 18.72 18.20
CA PHE A 15 -11.08 18.99 18.11
C PHE A 15 -10.47 18.74 16.72
N GLY A 16 -11.22 19.04 15.65
CA GLY A 16 -10.75 18.86 14.27
C GLY A 16 -10.86 17.42 13.73
N GLN A 17 -11.42 16.49 14.51
CA GLN A 17 -11.69 15.11 14.08
C GLN A 17 -13.19 14.81 14.13
N TRP A 18 -13.70 14.11 13.11
CA TRP A 18 -15.07 13.64 13.09
C TRP A 18 -15.24 12.46 14.05
N ASP A 19 -16.32 12.46 14.84
CA ASP A 19 -16.64 11.41 15.80
C ASP A 19 -17.08 10.08 15.15
N VAL A 20 -17.49 10.14 13.88
CA VAL A 20 -17.87 8.97 13.08
C VAL A 20 -17.35 9.10 11.64
N PRO A 21 -17.05 7.97 10.96
CA PRO A 21 -16.60 7.98 9.57
C PRO A 21 -17.69 8.50 8.63
N ALA A 22 -17.26 9.04 7.48
CA ALA A 22 -18.15 9.56 6.46
C ALA A 22 -19.07 8.44 5.90
N PRO A 23 -20.36 8.71 5.66
CA PRO A 23 -21.26 7.73 5.06
C PRO A 23 -20.91 7.48 3.59
N VAL A 24 -21.16 6.25 3.12
CA VAL A 24 -20.78 5.74 1.81
C VAL A 24 -22.03 5.51 0.95
N CYS A 25 -21.99 5.95 -0.31
CA CYS A 25 -23.04 5.67 -1.29
C CYS A 25 -22.81 4.30 -1.96
N VAL A 26 -23.69 3.33 -1.70
CA VAL A 26 -23.59 1.97 -2.25
C VAL A 26 -24.60 1.73 -3.38
N LYS A 27 -24.22 0.89 -4.34
CA LYS A 27 -25.07 0.44 -5.44
C LYS A 27 -24.62 -0.96 -5.87
N SER A 28 -25.55 -1.87 -6.11
CA SER A 28 -25.25 -3.21 -6.64
C SER A 28 -24.75 -3.14 -8.09
N GLY A 29 -23.83 -4.02 -8.48
CA GLY A 29 -23.34 -4.13 -9.86
C GLY A 29 -21.86 -4.52 -9.99
N CYS A 30 -21.13 -4.64 -8.88
CA CYS A 30 -19.74 -5.10 -8.89
C CYS A 30 -19.65 -6.60 -9.16
N SER A 31 -18.47 -7.02 -9.62
CA SER A 31 -18.13 -8.44 -9.79
C SER A 31 -18.23 -9.20 -8.47
N GLN A 32 -18.57 -10.50 -8.56
CA GLN A 32 -18.56 -11.39 -7.41
C GLN A 32 -17.15 -11.46 -6.81
N LEU A 33 -17.07 -11.37 -5.48
CA LEU A 33 -15.83 -11.49 -4.73
C LEU A 33 -15.46 -12.96 -4.51
N GLU A 34 -14.16 -13.23 -4.40
CA GLU A 34 -13.64 -14.55 -4.07
C GLU A 34 -14.03 -14.96 -2.64
N GLU A 35 -14.21 -16.27 -2.43
CA GLU A 35 -14.54 -16.81 -1.11
C GLU A 35 -13.33 -16.76 -0.19
N VAL A 36 -13.53 -16.18 1.01
CA VAL A 36 -12.50 -16.11 2.04
C VAL A 36 -12.58 -17.35 2.91
N LYS A 37 -11.49 -18.14 2.93
CA LYS A 37 -11.37 -19.32 3.79
C LYS A 37 -11.49 -18.92 5.26
N ASN A 38 -12.07 -19.81 6.08
CA ASN A 38 -12.25 -19.60 7.52
C ASN A 38 -13.01 -18.31 7.88
N SER A 39 -13.92 -17.87 7.01
CA SER A 39 -14.73 -16.68 7.23
C SER A 39 -16.23 -16.95 7.12
N VAL A 40 -17.02 -16.03 7.67
CA VAL A 40 -18.45 -15.89 7.44
C VAL A 40 -18.68 -14.47 6.95
N ASN A 41 -19.40 -14.31 5.84
CA ASN A 41 -19.77 -12.99 5.33
C ASN A 41 -21.27 -12.72 5.53
N MET A 42 -21.60 -11.45 5.77
CA MET A 42 -22.97 -10.94 5.82
C MET A 42 -23.14 -9.91 4.72
N THR A 43 -24.11 -10.11 3.83
CA THR A 43 -24.35 -9.21 2.71
C THR A 43 -25.62 -8.38 2.92
N TYR A 44 -25.54 -7.12 2.51
CA TYR A 44 -26.61 -6.12 2.61
C TYR A 44 -26.77 -5.41 1.26
N HIS A 45 -27.95 -4.83 1.03
CA HIS A 45 -28.27 -4.04 -0.17
C HIS A 45 -27.90 -4.74 -1.49
N ASN A 46 -28.36 -5.98 -1.69
CA ASN A 46 -28.07 -6.79 -2.90
C ASN A 46 -26.57 -6.93 -3.17
N ASN A 47 -25.81 -7.36 -2.16
CA ASN A 47 -24.35 -7.53 -2.20
C ASN A 47 -23.59 -6.22 -2.50
N ALA A 48 -24.16 -5.05 -2.20
CA ALA A 48 -23.44 -3.78 -2.35
C ALA A 48 -22.68 -3.37 -1.08
N TRP A 49 -22.94 -4.05 0.04
CA TRP A 49 -22.29 -3.87 1.33
C TRP A 49 -22.07 -5.25 1.93
N ILE A 50 -20.82 -5.64 2.15
CA ILE A 50 -20.44 -6.95 2.69
C ILE A 50 -19.58 -6.77 3.92
N VAL A 51 -19.94 -7.46 5.01
CA VAL A 51 -19.20 -7.50 6.27
C VAL A 51 -18.60 -8.89 6.45
N PHE A 52 -17.33 -8.98 6.82
CA PHE A 52 -16.60 -10.22 7.01
C PHE A 52 -16.30 -10.48 8.49
N PHE A 53 -16.43 -11.73 8.89
CA PHE A 53 -16.07 -12.23 10.21
C PHE A 53 -15.19 -13.47 10.05
N CYS A 54 -14.19 -13.63 10.91
CA CYS A 54 -13.39 -14.84 10.93
C CYS A 54 -13.94 -15.87 11.91
N LEU A 55 -13.79 -17.14 11.58
CA LEU A 55 -14.11 -18.25 12.48
C LEU A 55 -13.16 -18.23 13.70
N PRO A 56 -13.57 -18.82 14.84
CA PRO A 56 -12.71 -18.91 16.02
C PRO A 56 -11.31 -19.43 15.70
N GLY A 57 -10.31 -18.84 16.35
CA GLY A 57 -8.89 -19.13 16.09
C GLY A 57 -8.29 -18.34 14.92
N HIS A 58 -9.08 -17.54 14.19
CA HIS A 58 -8.59 -16.72 13.09
C HIS A 58 -8.80 -15.23 13.35
N GLN A 59 -7.82 -14.43 12.93
CA GLN A 59 -7.84 -12.98 12.96
C GLN A 59 -8.12 -12.43 11.56
N LEU A 60 -8.99 -11.43 11.50
CA LEU A 60 -9.29 -10.73 10.26
C LEU A 60 -8.16 -9.77 9.92
N ILE A 61 -7.68 -9.88 8.69
CA ILE A 61 -6.62 -9.07 8.11
C ILE A 61 -7.16 -8.38 6.87
N GLY A 62 -7.06 -7.04 6.82
CA GLY A 62 -7.69 -6.20 5.80
C GLY A 62 -8.97 -5.52 6.30
N SER A 63 -9.75 -4.95 5.37
CA SER A 63 -10.98 -4.24 5.75
C SER A 63 -12.08 -5.23 6.13
N PRO A 64 -12.70 -5.12 7.33
CA PRO A 64 -13.82 -5.98 7.72
C PRO A 64 -15.09 -5.69 6.92
N VAL A 65 -15.12 -4.59 6.15
CA VAL A 65 -16.28 -4.17 5.36
C VAL A 65 -15.85 -3.71 3.97
N VAL A 66 -16.57 -4.14 2.93
CA VAL A 66 -16.38 -3.65 1.56
C VAL A 66 -17.70 -3.15 0.98
N TYR A 67 -17.61 -2.08 0.20
CA TYR A 67 -18.73 -1.38 -0.43
C TYR A 67 -18.58 -1.35 -1.95
N CYS A 68 -19.69 -1.52 -2.65
CA CYS A 68 -19.76 -1.45 -4.11
C CYS A 68 -20.41 -0.13 -4.55
N ASP A 69 -19.80 0.57 -5.51
CA ASP A 69 -20.35 1.80 -6.11
C ASP A 69 -21.23 1.54 -7.36
N GLY A 70 -21.55 0.28 -7.63
CA GLY A 70 -22.27 -0.19 -8.81
C GLY A 70 -21.36 -0.66 -9.94
N SER A 71 -20.05 -0.45 -9.84
CA SER A 71 -19.06 -0.91 -10.83
C SER A 71 -17.75 -1.41 -10.21
N LYS A 72 -17.33 -0.84 -9.09
CA LYS A 72 -16.06 -1.10 -8.43
C LYS A 72 -16.25 -1.23 -6.92
N TRP A 73 -15.46 -2.13 -6.33
CA TRP A 73 -15.31 -2.26 -4.89
C TRP A 73 -14.38 -1.16 -4.37
N ASN A 74 -14.70 -0.62 -3.19
CA ASN A 74 -13.90 0.43 -2.57
C ASN A 74 -12.62 -0.10 -1.87
N SER A 75 -12.54 -1.41 -1.64
CA SER A 75 -11.44 -2.09 -0.96
C SER A 75 -11.30 -3.52 -1.50
N THR A 76 -10.16 -4.14 -1.25
CA THR A 76 -9.94 -5.57 -1.50
C THR A 76 -10.61 -6.43 -0.43
N VAL A 77 -10.79 -7.72 -0.75
CA VAL A 77 -11.40 -8.72 0.13
C VAL A 77 -10.43 -9.05 1.28
N PRO A 78 -10.85 -9.05 2.55
CA PRO A 78 -9.97 -9.40 3.66
C PRO A 78 -9.65 -10.90 3.70
N GLY A 79 -8.61 -11.25 4.45
CA GLY A 79 -8.20 -12.62 4.75
C GLY A 79 -8.45 -12.99 6.21
N CYS A 80 -8.68 -14.27 6.48
CA CYS A 80 -8.73 -14.81 7.83
C CYS A 80 -7.49 -15.68 8.07
N HIS A 81 -6.59 -15.17 8.90
CA HIS A 81 -5.31 -15.81 9.21
C HIS A 81 -5.36 -16.46 10.59
N ASP A 82 -4.67 -17.58 10.78
CA ASP A 82 -4.58 -18.22 12.09
C ASP A 82 -3.96 -17.24 13.11
N SER A 83 -4.64 -17.04 14.23
CA SER A 83 -4.24 -16.06 15.26
C SER A 83 -2.93 -16.45 15.95
N SER A 84 -2.52 -17.71 15.82
CA SER A 84 -1.25 -18.24 16.31
C SER A 84 -0.16 -18.31 15.24
N ALA A 85 -0.51 -18.06 13.97
CA ALA A 85 0.46 -18.06 12.90
C ALA A 85 1.36 -16.83 12.97
N LYS A 86 2.64 -17.06 12.65
CA LYS A 86 3.60 -15.97 12.49
C LYS A 86 3.18 -15.12 11.30
N VAL A 87 3.14 -13.80 11.49
CA VAL A 87 2.85 -12.83 10.44
C VAL A 87 3.84 -13.04 9.28
N SER A 88 3.31 -13.12 8.05
CA SER A 88 4.15 -13.28 6.86
C SER A 88 5.07 -12.07 6.70
N THR A 89 6.36 -12.35 6.54
CA THR A 89 7.37 -11.34 6.21
C THR A 89 7.53 -11.15 4.71
N GLU A 90 6.76 -11.86 3.88
CA GLU A 90 6.82 -11.83 2.42
C GLU A 90 5.41 -11.58 1.86
N CYS A 91 5.32 -10.77 0.80
CA CYS A 91 4.08 -10.57 0.06
C CYS A 91 4.35 -10.23 -1.41
N ASP A 92 3.80 -11.04 -2.29
CA ASP A 92 3.75 -10.89 -3.75
C ASP A 92 2.42 -10.28 -4.22
N PHE A 93 1.55 -9.86 -3.29
CA PHE A 93 0.22 -9.29 -3.54
C PHE A 93 -0.76 -10.16 -4.36
N GLU A 94 -0.45 -11.43 -4.58
CA GLU A 94 -1.28 -12.37 -5.34
C GLU A 94 -2.58 -12.71 -4.61
N GLN A 95 -2.55 -12.75 -3.28
CA GLN A 95 -3.71 -13.09 -2.45
C GLN A 95 -4.59 -11.86 -2.16
N PRO A 96 -5.94 -11.94 -2.28
CA PRO A 96 -6.84 -10.79 -2.18
C PRO A 96 -6.71 -9.97 -0.88
N ASP A 97 -6.27 -10.64 0.17
CA ASP A 97 -6.04 -10.08 1.50
C ASP A 97 -4.74 -9.27 1.63
N LEU A 98 -3.98 -9.15 0.54
CA LEU A 98 -2.72 -8.43 0.45
C LEU A 98 -1.73 -8.86 1.54
N CYS A 99 -1.78 -10.13 1.94
CA CYS A 99 -0.92 -10.73 2.96
C CYS A 99 -0.93 -10.02 4.34
N GLY A 100 -1.87 -9.13 4.64
CA GLY A 100 -1.65 -8.21 5.76
C GLY A 100 -1.84 -6.73 5.49
N TRP A 101 -1.42 -6.33 4.30
CA TRP A 101 -1.19 -4.94 3.99
C TRP A 101 -2.50 -4.22 3.80
N LYS A 102 -2.59 -3.01 4.33
CA LYS A 102 -3.81 -2.20 4.29
C LYS A 102 -3.53 -0.76 3.89
N PRO A 103 -4.45 -0.10 3.18
CA PRO A 103 -4.35 1.33 2.93
C PRO A 103 -4.48 2.12 4.24
N ASP A 104 -3.90 3.32 4.25
CA ASP A 104 -4.11 4.31 5.31
C ASP A 104 -5.48 4.96 5.16
N GLU A 105 -6.42 4.62 6.06
CA GLU A 105 -7.82 5.08 6.03
C GLU A 105 -7.97 6.61 6.10
N LEU A 106 -6.92 7.33 6.48
CA LEU A 106 -6.92 8.79 6.65
C LEU A 106 -6.36 9.55 5.43
N HIS A 107 -6.09 8.87 4.32
CA HIS A 107 -5.40 9.47 3.17
C HIS A 107 -6.29 9.90 1.99
N ASP A 108 -5.74 10.78 1.15
CA ASP A 108 -6.36 11.37 -0.03
C ASP A 108 -6.78 10.33 -1.09
N PHE A 109 -6.00 9.25 -1.25
CA PHE A 109 -6.31 8.10 -2.11
C PHE A 109 -5.47 6.86 -1.77
N ASP A 110 -5.87 5.71 -2.35
CA ASP A 110 -5.33 4.39 -2.00
C ASP A 110 -4.46 3.78 -3.11
N TRP A 111 -3.49 2.97 -2.68
CA TRP A 111 -2.84 1.97 -3.52
C TRP A 111 -3.87 0.97 -4.03
N ARG A 112 -3.76 0.58 -5.30
CA ARG A 112 -4.71 -0.32 -5.96
C ARG A 112 -3.99 -1.57 -6.42
N ARG A 113 -4.64 -2.72 -6.27
CA ARG A 113 -4.15 -3.99 -6.80
C ARG A 113 -4.56 -4.15 -8.27
N LEU A 114 -3.64 -4.59 -9.13
CA LEU A 114 -3.88 -4.74 -10.57
C LEU A 114 -3.06 -5.88 -11.17
N ASN A 115 -3.64 -6.61 -12.13
CA ASN A 115 -2.99 -7.71 -12.86
C ASN A 115 -2.82 -7.44 -14.37
N LYS A 116 -2.89 -6.18 -14.77
CA LYS A 116 -2.90 -5.73 -16.18
C LYS A 116 -2.07 -4.46 -16.30
N LYS A 117 -1.96 -3.95 -17.52
CA LYS A 117 -1.39 -2.62 -17.77
C LYS A 117 -2.17 -1.54 -17.01
N THR A 118 -1.47 -0.55 -16.47
CA THR A 118 -2.10 0.60 -15.83
C THR A 118 -3.03 1.32 -16.81
N PRO A 119 -4.15 1.93 -16.34
CA PRO A 119 -5.11 2.63 -17.17
C PRO A 119 -4.48 3.70 -18.09
N SER A 120 -3.45 4.38 -17.59
CA SER A 120 -2.66 5.44 -18.25
C SER A 120 -1.53 4.93 -19.14
N SER A 121 -1.31 3.61 -19.27
CA SER A 121 -0.22 3.01 -20.06
C SER A 121 -0.12 3.47 -21.53
N PHE A 122 -1.21 3.95 -22.13
CA PHE A 122 -1.21 4.56 -23.47
C PHE A 122 -0.39 5.87 -23.55
N LEU A 123 -0.05 6.46 -22.40
CA LEU A 123 0.80 7.64 -22.23
C LEU A 123 2.26 7.28 -21.90
N GLN A 124 2.64 6.01 -22.03
CA GLN A 124 3.96 5.51 -21.66
C GLN A 124 4.24 5.69 -20.15
N THR A 125 3.36 5.13 -19.32
CA THR A 125 3.46 5.15 -17.86
C THR A 125 3.25 3.75 -17.29
N GLY A 126 3.77 3.54 -16.08
CA GLY A 126 3.55 2.34 -15.28
C GLY A 126 4.10 1.05 -15.88
N PRO A 127 4.02 -0.05 -15.13
CA PRO A 127 4.39 -1.36 -15.66
C PRO A 127 3.30 -1.91 -16.57
N THR A 128 3.70 -2.78 -17.48
CA THR A 128 2.76 -3.53 -18.33
C THR A 128 2.46 -4.94 -17.82
N TYR A 129 3.23 -5.40 -16.84
CA TYR A 129 3.14 -6.71 -16.22
C TYR A 129 3.68 -6.65 -14.78
N ASP A 130 3.17 -7.56 -13.98
CA ASP A 130 3.61 -7.92 -12.64
C ASP A 130 5.07 -8.41 -12.60
N HIS A 131 5.80 -8.17 -11.49
CA HIS A 131 7.18 -8.59 -11.37
C HIS A 131 7.30 -10.11 -11.16
N THR A 132 6.52 -10.69 -10.25
CA THR A 132 6.60 -12.10 -9.82
C THR A 132 6.47 -13.08 -10.99
N TYR A 133 5.51 -12.89 -11.88
CA TYR A 133 5.27 -13.77 -13.03
C TYR A 133 5.68 -13.18 -14.39
N GLY A 134 6.02 -11.89 -14.42
CA GLY A 134 6.55 -11.22 -15.62
C GLY A 134 5.58 -11.14 -16.79
N LYS A 135 6.13 -10.85 -17.97
CA LYS A 135 5.37 -10.49 -19.19
C LYS A 135 4.34 -11.53 -19.67
N ASN A 136 4.59 -12.81 -19.39
CA ASN A 136 3.71 -13.93 -19.81
C ASN A 136 2.86 -14.46 -18.65
N GLY A 137 2.98 -13.86 -17.47
CA GLY A 137 2.27 -14.21 -16.27
C GLY A 137 0.92 -13.53 -16.13
N SER A 138 0.19 -13.92 -15.10
CA SER A 138 -1.06 -13.28 -14.67
C SER A 138 -1.00 -12.95 -13.18
N GLY A 139 0.07 -12.26 -12.78
CA GLY A 139 0.30 -11.82 -11.40
C GLY A 139 -0.34 -10.48 -11.06
N TYR A 140 -0.29 -10.10 -9.79
CA TYR A 140 -0.85 -8.88 -9.26
C TYR A 140 0.18 -8.05 -8.52
N TYR A 141 0.28 -6.78 -8.89
CA TYR A 141 1.09 -5.80 -8.20
C TYR A 141 0.22 -4.68 -7.61
N MET A 142 0.81 -3.86 -6.75
CA MET A 142 0.16 -2.65 -6.22
C MET A 142 0.63 -1.42 -7.00
N TYR A 143 -0.29 -0.51 -7.33
CA TYR A 143 0.05 0.74 -8.02
C TYR A 143 -0.78 1.93 -7.54
N ILE A 144 -0.24 3.12 -7.77
CA ILE A 144 -0.99 4.38 -7.67
C ILE A 144 -1.34 4.90 -9.06
N GLU A 145 -2.58 5.37 -9.20
CA GLU A 145 -3.08 6.01 -10.41
C GLU A 145 -3.07 7.53 -10.24
N SER A 146 -2.30 8.23 -11.07
CA SER A 146 -2.21 9.68 -11.00
C SER A 146 -3.37 10.40 -11.70
N THR A 147 -4.27 9.72 -12.42
CA THR A 147 -5.42 10.40 -13.05
C THR A 147 -6.44 10.88 -12.01
N GLY A 148 -6.79 12.18 -12.07
CA GLY A 148 -7.85 12.77 -11.23
C GLY A 148 -7.47 13.06 -9.77
N ARG A 149 -6.18 13.05 -9.44
CA ARG A 149 -5.63 13.44 -8.12
C ARG A 149 -5.09 14.88 -8.13
N ILE A 150 -4.73 15.42 -6.97
CA ILE A 150 -4.11 16.75 -6.83
C ILE A 150 -2.61 16.56 -6.60
N GLU A 151 -1.79 17.46 -7.17
CA GLU A 151 -0.34 17.45 -6.97
C GLU A 151 0.02 17.33 -5.47
N ASN A 152 1.00 16.48 -5.15
CA ASN A 152 1.44 16.15 -3.79
C ASN A 152 0.43 15.40 -2.90
N GLU A 153 -0.75 15.01 -3.40
CA GLU A 153 -1.52 13.97 -2.74
C GLU A 153 -0.68 12.69 -2.67
N THR A 154 -0.80 11.98 -1.56
CA THR A 154 -0.07 10.72 -1.35
C THR A 154 -1.01 9.52 -1.28
N ALA A 155 -0.46 8.32 -1.29
CA ALA A 155 -1.15 7.11 -0.92
C ALA A 155 -0.21 6.29 -0.05
N ARG A 156 -0.72 5.72 1.03
CA ARG A 156 0.10 4.93 1.96
C ARG A 156 -0.44 3.52 2.10
N LEU A 157 0.47 2.56 2.00
CA LEU A 157 0.21 1.15 2.27
C LEU A 157 0.98 0.77 3.53
N LEU A 158 0.28 0.26 4.54
CA LEU A 158 0.84 -0.16 5.81
C LEU A 158 0.94 -1.68 5.87
N SER A 159 2.10 -2.19 6.28
CA SER A 159 2.26 -3.61 6.59
C SER A 159 1.50 -3.99 7.85
N PRO A 160 1.34 -5.30 8.14
CA PRO A 160 1.14 -5.79 9.50
C PRO A 160 2.18 -5.25 10.48
N VAL A 161 1.86 -5.33 11.77
CA VAL A 161 2.84 -5.06 12.83
C VAL A 161 3.79 -6.24 12.94
N TYR A 162 5.08 -5.97 12.80
CA TYR A 162 6.17 -6.91 12.90
C TYR A 162 6.83 -6.83 14.29
N ASP A 163 7.26 -7.98 14.78
CA ASP A 163 8.01 -8.08 16.03
C ASP A 163 9.38 -7.37 15.93
N ALA A 164 9.78 -6.68 16.99
CA ALA A 164 11.05 -5.95 17.05
C ALA A 164 12.28 -6.81 16.70
N GLU A 165 12.24 -8.12 17.00
CA GLU A 165 13.33 -9.04 16.67
C GLU A 165 13.58 -9.14 15.17
N LEU A 166 12.57 -8.90 14.33
CA LEU A 166 12.72 -8.91 12.85
C LEU A 166 13.57 -7.75 12.33
N ALA A 167 13.81 -6.71 13.14
CA ALA A 167 14.72 -5.63 12.78
C ALA A 167 16.20 -6.01 13.01
N LYS A 168 16.49 -6.94 13.91
CA LYS A 168 17.88 -7.29 14.28
C LYS A 168 18.56 -8.05 13.14
N ASN A 169 19.58 -7.43 12.54
CA ASN A 169 20.23 -7.91 11.32
C ASN A 169 19.22 -8.17 10.18
N GLY A 170 18.10 -7.44 10.19
CA GLY A 170 17.05 -7.52 9.20
C GLY A 170 17.23 -6.49 8.08
N CYS A 171 16.67 -6.78 6.93
CA CYS A 171 16.55 -5.84 5.82
C CYS A 171 15.16 -5.94 5.20
N PHE A 172 14.64 -4.80 4.77
CA PHE A 172 13.46 -4.71 3.93
C PHE A 172 13.88 -4.68 2.47
N ILE A 173 13.23 -5.51 1.66
CA ILE A 173 13.46 -5.66 0.23
C ILE A 173 12.12 -5.49 -0.46
N PHE A 174 12.10 -4.78 -1.58
CA PHE A 174 10.90 -4.68 -2.40
C PHE A 174 11.28 -4.35 -3.84
N TYR A 175 10.36 -4.65 -4.76
CA TYR A 175 10.44 -4.24 -6.15
C TYR A 175 9.55 -3.02 -6.38
N TYR A 176 10.01 -2.14 -7.26
CA TYR A 176 9.28 -0.94 -7.64
C TYR A 176 9.47 -0.64 -9.13
N HIS A 177 8.49 0.05 -9.69
CA HIS A 177 8.49 0.55 -11.07
C HIS A 177 8.02 2.00 -11.06
N MET A 178 8.81 2.90 -11.64
CA MET A 178 8.55 4.33 -11.68
C MET A 178 8.80 4.83 -13.10
N TYR A 179 7.78 4.76 -13.95
CA TYR A 179 7.85 5.21 -15.34
C TYR A 179 6.81 6.29 -15.67
N GLY A 180 7.28 7.46 -16.13
CA GLY A 180 6.41 8.55 -16.59
C GLY A 180 6.99 9.96 -16.42
N ARG A 181 6.57 10.89 -17.29
CA ARG A 181 7.16 12.24 -17.39
C ARG A 181 6.88 13.15 -16.20
N SER A 182 5.80 12.91 -15.48
CA SER A 182 5.40 13.71 -14.32
C SER A 182 5.55 12.95 -13.01
N MET A 183 6.53 12.04 -12.96
CA MET A 183 6.75 11.16 -11.82
C MET A 183 6.96 11.96 -10.53
N GLY A 184 6.24 11.57 -9.49
CA GLY A 184 6.46 12.08 -8.15
C GLY A 184 7.54 11.30 -7.42
N GLY A 185 7.25 10.88 -6.20
CA GLY A 185 8.21 10.24 -5.31
C GLY A 185 7.67 8.95 -4.69
N LEU A 186 8.59 8.05 -4.34
CA LEU A 186 8.31 6.84 -3.58
C LEU A 186 9.16 6.88 -2.31
N ARG A 187 8.52 6.66 -1.15
CA ARG A 187 9.19 6.59 0.14
C ARG A 187 8.81 5.34 0.89
N VAL A 188 9.77 4.79 1.64
CA VAL A 188 9.53 3.70 2.58
C VAL A 188 9.99 4.12 3.96
N TYR A 189 9.17 3.84 4.97
CA TYR A 189 9.47 4.14 6.36
C TYR A 189 9.43 2.89 7.23
N GLN A 190 10.32 2.82 8.22
CA GLN A 190 10.21 1.94 9.38
C GLN A 190 9.58 2.70 10.53
N LYS A 191 8.27 2.51 10.75
CA LYS A 191 7.50 3.21 11.78
C LYS A 191 7.39 2.33 13.03
N PRO A 192 7.96 2.71 14.19
CA PRO A 192 7.66 2.04 15.44
C PRO A 192 6.14 2.04 15.69
N ASP A 193 5.59 0.96 16.24
CA ASP A 193 4.14 0.78 16.35
C ASP A 193 3.50 1.90 17.17
N ARG A 194 4.14 2.25 18.31
CA ARG A 194 3.72 3.35 19.18
C ARG A 194 3.72 4.74 18.54
N VAL A 195 4.43 4.93 17.42
CA VAL A 195 4.52 6.24 16.75
C VAL A 195 3.28 6.43 15.86
N PRO A 196 2.46 7.46 16.13
CA PRO A 196 1.31 7.75 15.30
C PRO A 196 1.73 8.38 13.96
N MET A 197 0.92 8.17 12.92
CA MET A 197 1.23 8.61 11.55
C MET A 197 1.55 10.11 11.43
N TYR A 198 0.82 10.99 12.13
CA TYR A 198 1.10 12.43 12.06
C TYR A 198 2.51 12.81 12.55
N GLN A 199 3.09 12.04 13.48
CA GLN A 199 4.47 12.25 13.94
C GLN A 199 5.48 11.71 12.93
N LEU A 200 5.22 10.54 12.35
CA LEU A 200 6.04 9.98 11.27
C LEU A 200 6.17 10.99 10.11
N LEU A 201 5.06 11.64 9.76
CA LEU A 201 4.98 12.53 8.59
C LEU A 201 5.47 13.94 8.87
N SER A 202 5.70 14.30 10.14
CA SER A 202 6.26 15.60 10.50
C SER A 202 7.66 15.75 9.89
N THR A 203 7.90 16.88 9.22
CA THR A 203 9.18 17.18 8.55
C THR A 203 10.39 17.10 9.49
N THR A 204 10.19 17.34 10.79
CA THR A 204 11.27 17.28 11.79
C THR A 204 11.66 15.86 12.21
N LYS A 205 10.80 14.87 12.00
CA LYS A 205 10.98 13.49 12.48
C LYS A 205 10.99 12.45 11.37
N ARG A 206 10.46 12.78 10.19
CA ARG A 206 10.37 11.89 9.02
C ARG A 206 11.69 11.19 8.70
N ASN A 207 12.78 11.95 8.62
CA ASN A 207 14.09 11.43 8.25
C ASN A 207 14.63 10.38 9.22
N ASN A 208 14.15 10.34 10.47
CA ASN A 208 14.58 9.33 11.45
C ASN A 208 14.00 7.94 11.16
N TYR A 209 12.97 7.86 10.32
CA TYR A 209 12.24 6.63 10.03
C TYR A 209 12.36 6.22 8.55
N THR A 210 12.90 7.09 7.68
CA THR A 210 13.03 6.81 6.24
C THR A 210 14.05 5.72 5.98
N LEU A 211 13.61 4.65 5.33
CA LEU A 211 14.45 3.56 4.82
C LEU A 211 14.91 3.82 3.38
N PHE A 212 13.99 4.34 2.56
CA PHE A 212 14.19 4.55 1.14
C PHE A 212 13.44 5.79 0.66
N GLU A 213 14.04 6.49 -0.30
CA GLU A 213 13.39 7.58 -1.02
C GLU A 213 13.90 7.61 -2.48
N GLN A 214 12.99 7.67 -3.44
CA GLN A 214 13.30 7.84 -4.85
C GLN A 214 12.33 8.80 -5.53
N TRP A 215 12.83 9.57 -6.49
CA TRP A 215 12.07 10.62 -7.19
C TRP A 215 12.28 10.55 -8.70
N GLY A 216 11.26 10.96 -9.44
CA GLY A 216 11.37 11.13 -10.89
C GLY A 216 11.34 9.81 -11.66
N ASP A 217 11.38 9.92 -12.98
CA ASP A 217 11.35 8.79 -13.91
C ASP A 217 12.59 7.91 -13.76
N GLN A 218 12.38 6.61 -13.56
CA GLN A 218 13.44 5.59 -13.43
C GLN A 218 13.59 4.74 -14.69
N GLY A 219 12.69 4.93 -15.66
CA GLY A 219 12.61 4.11 -16.86
C GLY A 219 11.60 2.97 -16.73
N ASN A 220 11.36 2.29 -17.84
CA ASN A 220 10.33 1.26 -17.96
C ASN A 220 10.85 -0.14 -17.59
N GLU A 221 11.41 -0.28 -16.40
CA GLU A 221 11.91 -1.55 -15.87
C GLU A 221 11.54 -1.69 -14.39
N TRP A 222 11.46 -2.94 -13.91
CA TRP A 222 11.32 -3.21 -12.49
C TRP A 222 12.69 -3.15 -11.82
N TYR A 223 12.77 -2.38 -10.73
CA TYR A 223 13.96 -2.24 -9.90
C TYR A 223 13.69 -2.81 -8.52
N ASN A 224 14.71 -3.33 -7.84
CA ASN A 224 14.65 -3.71 -6.44
C ASN A 224 15.54 -2.82 -5.58
N SER A 225 15.07 -2.55 -4.36
CA SER A 225 15.81 -1.85 -3.33
C SER A 225 15.95 -2.71 -2.08
N VAL A 226 17.07 -2.53 -1.38
CA VAL A 226 17.36 -3.20 -0.12
C VAL A 226 17.72 -2.14 0.92
N SER A 227 16.99 -2.13 2.03
CA SER A 227 17.19 -1.20 3.13
C SER A 227 17.41 -1.95 4.43
N MET A 228 18.50 -1.67 5.13
CA MET A 228 18.76 -2.26 6.45
C MET A 228 17.76 -1.73 7.46
N LEU A 229 17.16 -2.61 8.26
CA LEU A 229 16.26 -2.22 9.33
C LEU A 229 17.07 -1.71 10.52
N SER A 230 16.58 -0.65 11.14
CA SER A 230 17.14 -0.08 12.36
C SER A 230 16.54 -0.76 13.59
N ASP A 231 17.33 -0.95 14.64
CA ASP A 231 16.79 -1.37 15.93
C ASP A 231 16.01 -0.22 16.56
N VAL A 232 14.68 -0.34 16.55
CA VAL A 232 13.76 0.68 17.06
C VAL A 232 13.26 0.38 18.49
N GLY A 233 13.70 -0.73 19.09
CA GLY A 233 13.36 -1.13 20.47
C GLY A 233 11.86 -1.35 20.74
N ASP A 234 11.07 -1.51 19.69
CA ASP A 234 9.62 -1.68 19.71
C ASP A 234 9.19 -2.46 18.45
N ASN A 235 7.99 -3.01 18.47
CA ASN A 235 7.38 -3.55 17.26
C ASN A 235 7.24 -2.43 16.20
N PHE A 236 7.16 -2.79 14.94
CA PHE A 236 7.18 -1.80 13.86
C PHE A 236 6.29 -2.18 12.69
N GLN A 237 5.99 -1.19 11.85
CA GLN A 237 5.36 -1.39 10.56
C GLN A 237 6.26 -0.79 9.48
N ILE A 238 6.20 -1.39 8.29
CA ILE A 238 6.69 -0.76 7.07
C ILE A 238 5.55 0.06 6.47
N VAL A 239 5.85 1.30 6.12
CA VAL A 239 4.90 2.20 5.45
C VAL A 239 5.48 2.58 4.10
N ILE A 240 4.75 2.29 3.03
CA ILE A 240 5.13 2.65 1.66
C ILE A 240 4.25 3.81 1.21
N GLU A 241 4.86 4.96 0.96
CA GLU A 241 4.19 6.20 0.55
C GLU A 241 4.50 6.51 -0.92
N GLY A 242 3.47 6.46 -1.76
CA GLY A 242 3.53 6.96 -3.13
C GLY A 242 3.07 8.42 -3.16
N ILE A 243 3.87 9.29 -3.77
CA ILE A 243 3.63 10.73 -3.85
C ILE A 243 3.33 11.05 -5.31
N ARG A 244 2.16 11.61 -5.57
CA ARG A 244 1.76 12.01 -6.92
C ARG A 244 2.55 13.26 -7.35
N GLY A 245 3.10 13.23 -8.55
CA GLY A 245 3.76 14.38 -9.15
C GLY A 245 2.81 15.43 -9.72
N ASN A 246 3.34 16.31 -10.57
CA ASN A 246 2.66 17.52 -11.04
C ASN A 246 1.59 17.29 -12.12
N SER A 247 1.48 16.08 -12.66
CA SER A 247 0.49 15.70 -13.67
C SER A 247 0.10 14.23 -13.52
N PHE A 248 -0.79 13.75 -14.38
CA PHE A 248 -1.31 12.38 -14.37
C PHE A 248 -0.48 11.41 -15.23
N MET A 249 0.59 11.88 -15.87
CA MET A 249 1.46 11.08 -16.75
C MET A 249 2.53 10.32 -15.96
N SER A 250 2.12 9.59 -14.93
CA SER A 250 3.00 8.77 -14.08
C SER A 250 2.21 7.74 -13.28
N ASP A 251 2.71 6.51 -13.21
CA ASP A 251 2.23 5.52 -12.24
C ASP A 251 3.44 4.98 -11.47
N ILE A 252 3.28 4.84 -10.15
CA ILE A 252 4.24 4.13 -9.32
C ILE A 252 3.64 2.77 -9.00
N ALA A 253 4.42 1.72 -9.19
CA ALA A 253 4.05 0.37 -8.80
C ALA A 253 5.08 -0.23 -7.85
N ILE A 254 4.62 -1.14 -7.00
CA ILE A 254 5.44 -1.94 -6.10
C ILE A 254 5.01 -3.40 -6.16
N ASP A 255 5.95 -4.27 -5.88
CA ASP A 255 5.76 -5.72 -5.89
C ASP A 255 6.77 -6.43 -4.98
N ASP A 256 6.55 -7.71 -4.69
CA ASP A 256 7.49 -8.62 -4.03
C ASP A 256 8.20 -8.00 -2.80
N VAL A 257 7.42 -7.63 -1.78
CA VAL A 257 7.95 -7.07 -0.53
C VAL A 257 8.41 -8.19 0.40
N SER A 258 9.56 -8.03 1.06
CA SER A 258 10.04 -9.00 2.04
C SER A 258 10.90 -8.40 3.16
N ILE A 259 10.88 -9.03 4.34
CA ILE A 259 11.87 -8.84 5.40
C ILE A 259 12.75 -10.09 5.50
N GLN A 260 14.04 -9.92 5.23
CA GLN A 260 15.04 -10.99 5.30
C GLN A 260 16.08 -10.70 6.39
N HIS A 261 16.96 -11.67 6.67
CA HIS A 261 17.93 -11.57 7.77
C HIS A 261 19.33 -12.08 7.38
N GLY A 262 20.35 -11.51 8.02
CA GLY A 262 21.72 -12.03 7.99
C GLY A 262 22.29 -12.15 6.59
N ALA A 263 22.78 -13.34 6.22
CA ALA A 263 23.43 -13.57 4.93
C ALA A 263 22.51 -13.32 3.73
N ASN A 264 21.20 -13.49 3.90
CA ASN A 264 20.23 -13.19 2.84
C ASN A 264 20.18 -11.68 2.54
N CYS A 265 20.30 -10.83 3.55
CA CYS A 265 20.43 -9.38 3.35
C CYS A 265 21.72 -9.01 2.64
N THR A 266 22.85 -9.61 3.04
CA THR A 266 24.13 -9.40 2.35
C THR A 266 24.04 -9.80 0.88
N LYS A 267 23.41 -10.93 0.58
CA LYS A 267 23.18 -11.38 -0.79
C LYS A 267 22.29 -10.41 -1.57
N ALA A 268 21.15 -10.03 -1.00
CA ALA A 268 20.22 -9.09 -1.61
C ALA A 268 20.89 -7.74 -1.93
N MET A 269 21.73 -7.23 -1.03
CA MET A 269 22.49 -5.99 -1.26
C MET A 269 23.46 -6.08 -2.45
N LEU A 270 24.05 -7.25 -2.70
CA LEU A 270 24.95 -7.46 -3.84
C LEU A 270 24.18 -7.57 -5.17
N GLU A 271 22.94 -8.03 -5.12
CA GLU A 271 22.07 -8.24 -6.28
C GLU A 271 21.12 -7.06 -6.54
N ALA A 272 21.13 -6.04 -5.68
CA ALA A 272 20.23 -4.88 -5.78
C ALA A 272 20.54 -4.03 -7.02
N THR A 273 19.52 -3.81 -7.85
CA THR A 273 19.56 -2.91 -9.00
C THR A 273 19.56 -1.45 -8.57
N THR A 274 18.99 -1.16 -7.40
CA THR A 274 19.08 0.15 -6.74
C THR A 274 19.87 0.00 -5.45
N PRO A 275 21.12 0.50 -5.39
CA PRO A 275 21.90 0.45 -4.16
C PRO A 275 21.18 1.24 -3.05
N PRO A 276 21.41 0.90 -1.76
CA PRO A 276 20.78 1.61 -0.65
C PRO A 276 21.02 3.11 -0.80
N SER A 277 19.94 3.89 -0.87
CA SER A 277 20.06 5.34 -0.92
C SER A 277 20.69 5.78 0.40
N VAL A 278 21.98 6.11 0.40
CA VAL A 278 22.47 7.12 1.33
C VAL A 278 21.58 8.31 1.06
N LEU A 279 20.79 8.76 2.05
CA LEU A 279 19.92 9.94 1.96
C LEU A 279 20.79 11.17 1.66
N GLN A 280 21.27 11.29 0.42
CA GLN A 280 21.82 12.52 -0.09
C GLN A 280 20.64 13.47 -0.18
N GLU A 281 20.83 14.68 0.34
CA GLU A 281 19.91 15.80 0.16
C GLU A 281 19.86 16.19 -1.33
N SER A 282 19.36 15.31 -2.19
CA SER A 282 19.13 15.61 -3.58
C SER A 282 17.80 16.34 -3.69
N CYS A 283 17.88 17.60 -4.09
CA CYS A 283 16.72 18.42 -4.42
C CYS A 283 16.17 18.15 -5.83
N VAL A 284 16.74 17.18 -6.56
CA VAL A 284 16.28 16.79 -7.90
C VAL A 284 14.88 16.18 -7.77
N GLY A 285 13.87 16.88 -8.29
CA GLY A 285 12.46 16.51 -8.13
C GLY A 285 11.74 17.16 -6.93
N ARG A 286 12.46 17.85 -6.03
CA ARG A 286 11.87 18.62 -4.90
C ARG A 286 11.61 20.09 -5.23
N CYS A 287 12.21 20.62 -6.30
CA CYS A 287 12.16 22.05 -6.63
C CYS A 287 11.21 22.35 -7.79
N ASN A 288 10.00 22.79 -7.44
CA ASN A 288 9.19 23.74 -8.23
C ASN A 288 8.34 24.59 -7.26
N LEU A 289 8.97 25.11 -6.20
CA LEU A 289 8.42 26.20 -5.40
C LEU A 289 9.32 27.42 -5.62
N TYR A 290 9.08 28.12 -6.73
CA TYR A 290 9.37 29.54 -6.86
C TYR A 290 8.05 30.25 -7.17
#